data_AF-A0AAW2DB59-F1
#
_entry.id   AF-A0AAW2DB59-F1
#
_cell.length_a   1.000
_cell.length_b   1.000
_cell.length_c   1.000
_cell.angle_alpha   90.00
_cell.angle_beta   90.00
_cell.angle_gamma   90.00
#
_symmetry.space_group_name_H-M   'P 1'
#
loop_
_entity.id
_entity.type
_entity.pdbx_description
1 polymer ?
#
loop_
_entity_poly.entity_id
_entity_poly.type
_entity_poly.pdbx_seq_one_letter_code
_entity_poly.pdbx_strand_id
1 'polypeptide(L)'
;MSGGSDVADTTSLSCARCGKPAHLQCPKCVQLKLPREGAAFCTQDCFKASWSSHKAVHLKAKLSSLGTGTPHEQNSDLLSEGWQYCLKKGQARTPKLPHFDWTGELRPYAISSRHPVPGHIELPDWAADGIPKTEPNSDLQHVVEIKTPDQIERMRETCRIGREVLDAAARVIQPGVTTDEIDRVVHDATIAAGGYPSTLNYHFFPKSCCTSVNEVICHGIPDARKLEDGDIVNVDVSVYYKGVHADLNETYFVGNVDEESQRLVQCTYESLEKAIAIVKPGVRFREIGEVINRHATMSGFSVAKSYCGHGIGELFHCAPNIPHYGRNKAVGVMKAGQTFTIEPMINAGVWRDRLWPDGWTDVTADGKRSAQFEHTLLVTKTGVEVLTGRLPSSPNVFPWLNA
;
A
#
# COMPACT_ATOMS: atom_id res chain seq x y z
N MET A 1 -40.33 -7.18 -46.27
CA MET A 1 -39.22 -7.82 -45.55
C MET A 1 -38.14 -6.76 -45.35
N SER A 2 -38.25 -6.02 -44.26
CA SER A 2 -37.34 -4.93 -43.89
C SER A 2 -36.12 -5.52 -43.20
N GLY A 3 -34.95 -5.37 -43.83
CA GLY A 3 -33.68 -5.81 -43.29
C GLY A 3 -33.34 -5.09 -42.00
N GLY A 4 -33.10 -5.87 -40.94
CA GLY A 4 -32.53 -5.39 -39.69
C GLY A 4 -31.08 -5.00 -39.92
N SER A 5 -30.78 -3.73 -39.68
CA SER A 5 -29.43 -3.25 -39.48
C SER A 5 -28.97 -3.64 -38.08
N ASP A 6 -28.01 -4.54 -37.98
CA ASP A 6 -27.25 -4.79 -36.76
C ASP A 6 -26.52 -3.50 -36.37
N VAL A 7 -27.01 -2.83 -35.33
CA VAL A 7 -26.30 -1.75 -34.66
C VAL A 7 -25.24 -2.42 -33.79
N ALA A 8 -24.00 -2.45 -34.28
CA ALA A 8 -22.85 -2.78 -33.46
C ALA A 8 -22.73 -1.73 -32.35
N ASP A 9 -22.91 -2.17 -31.11
CA ASP A 9 -22.81 -1.37 -29.90
C ASP A 9 -21.34 -0.90 -29.74
N THR A 10 -21.00 0.27 -30.28
CA THR A 10 -19.70 0.90 -30.09
C THR A 10 -19.71 1.63 -28.75
N THR A 11 -19.46 0.90 -27.66
CA THR A 11 -19.07 1.52 -26.40
C THR A 11 -17.79 2.33 -26.62
N SER A 12 -17.90 3.66 -26.61
CA SER A 12 -16.74 4.54 -26.76
C SER A 12 -15.84 4.36 -25.54
N LEU A 13 -14.64 3.80 -25.75
CA LEU A 13 -13.67 3.60 -24.67
C LEU A 13 -13.23 4.96 -24.09
N SER A 14 -13.08 5.02 -22.77
CA SER A 14 -12.56 6.19 -22.07
C SER A 14 -11.05 6.12 -21.90
N CYS A 15 -10.37 7.26 -22.02
CA CYS A 15 -8.94 7.36 -21.83
C CYS A 15 -8.58 7.01 -20.39
N ALA A 16 -7.69 6.03 -20.22
CA ALA A 16 -7.23 5.52 -18.93
C ALA A 16 -6.61 6.59 -18.01
N ARG A 17 -6.18 7.71 -18.58
CA ARG A 17 -5.59 8.85 -17.85
C ARG A 17 -6.60 9.92 -17.48
N CYS A 18 -7.41 10.36 -18.45
CA CYS A 18 -8.17 11.61 -18.35
C CYS A 18 -9.67 11.47 -18.62
N GLY A 19 -10.17 10.25 -18.85
CA GLY A 19 -11.59 9.98 -19.06
C GLY A 19 -12.17 10.42 -20.42
N LYS A 20 -11.45 11.21 -21.22
CA LYS A 20 -11.89 11.63 -22.57
C LYS A 20 -12.03 10.44 -23.52
N PRO A 21 -12.87 10.53 -24.58
CA PRO A 21 -12.98 9.47 -25.58
C PRO A 21 -11.61 9.05 -26.14
N ALA A 22 -11.30 7.76 -26.04
CA ALA A 22 -10.05 7.17 -26.47
C ALA A 22 -10.15 6.63 -27.89
N HIS A 23 -9.08 6.79 -28.65
CA HIS A 23 -8.96 6.27 -30.01
C HIS A 23 -7.59 5.63 -30.28
N LEU A 24 -6.66 5.70 -29.32
CA LEU A 24 -5.41 4.98 -29.33
C LEU A 24 -5.47 3.82 -28.36
N GLN A 25 -4.83 2.71 -28.70
CA GLN A 25 -4.69 1.56 -27.82
C GLN A 25 -3.22 1.21 -27.69
N CYS A 26 -2.79 0.76 -26.50
CA CYS A 26 -1.43 0.29 -26.32
C CYS A 26 -1.15 -0.91 -27.27
N PRO A 27 -0.15 -0.85 -28.15
CA PRO A 27 0.17 -1.93 -29.09
C PRO A 27 0.49 -3.25 -28.38
N LYS A 28 1.10 -3.18 -27.18
CA LYS A 28 1.45 -4.35 -26.39
C LYS A 28 0.20 -5.00 -25.76
N CYS A 29 -0.76 -4.22 -25.29
CA CYS A 29 -2.05 -4.76 -24.82
C CYS A 29 -2.82 -5.47 -25.95
N VAL A 30 -2.79 -4.91 -27.17
CA VAL A 30 -3.37 -5.56 -28.35
C VAL A 30 -2.67 -6.89 -28.64
N GLN A 31 -1.34 -6.89 -28.65
CA GLN A 31 -0.55 -8.11 -28.84
C GLN A 31 -0.87 -9.19 -27.79
N LEU A 32 -1.07 -8.78 -26.54
CA LEU A 32 -1.32 -9.64 -25.39
C LEU A 32 -2.81 -9.98 -25.17
N LYS A 33 -3.71 -9.51 -26.05
CA LYS A 33 -5.17 -9.69 -25.94
C LYS A 33 -5.76 -9.27 -24.57
N LEU A 34 -5.19 -8.23 -23.96
CA LEU A 34 -5.66 -7.69 -22.68
C LEU A 34 -6.95 -6.87 -22.86
N PRO A 35 -7.83 -6.75 -21.82
CA PRO A 35 -9.02 -5.91 -21.87
C PRO A 35 -8.73 -4.49 -22.34
N ARG A 36 -9.68 -3.90 -23.08
CA ARG A 36 -9.52 -2.57 -23.66
C ARG A 36 -9.82 -1.47 -22.63
N GLU A 37 -10.69 -1.74 -21.65
CA GLU A 37 -10.95 -0.84 -20.54
C GLU A 37 -9.68 -0.61 -19.71
N GLY A 38 -9.32 0.67 -19.48
CA GLY A 38 -8.09 1.03 -18.75
C GLY A 38 -6.78 0.92 -19.55
N ALA A 39 -6.84 0.55 -20.84
CA ALA A 39 -5.69 0.44 -21.75
C ALA A 39 -5.81 1.29 -23.03
N ALA A 40 -6.81 2.18 -23.06
CA ALA A 40 -7.09 3.09 -24.17
C ALA A 40 -6.68 4.53 -23.83
N PHE A 41 -6.21 5.29 -24.83
CA PHE A 41 -5.69 6.64 -24.67
C PHE A 41 -6.27 7.59 -25.72
N CYS A 42 -6.47 8.85 -25.34
CA CYS A 42 -6.96 9.88 -26.26
C CYS A 42 -5.83 10.57 -27.05
N THR A 43 -4.57 10.51 -26.60
CA THR A 43 -3.41 11.08 -27.32
C THR A 43 -2.14 10.32 -27.01
N GLN A 44 -1.12 10.48 -27.85
CA GLN A 44 0.20 9.90 -27.61
C GLN A 44 0.84 10.44 -26.32
N ASP A 45 0.54 11.68 -25.95
CA ASP A 45 1.02 12.28 -24.70
C ASP A 45 0.33 11.68 -23.47
N CYS A 46 -0.97 11.37 -23.55
CA CYS A 46 -1.64 10.62 -22.49
C CYS A 46 -1.07 9.21 -22.35
N PHE A 47 -0.74 8.54 -23.47
CA PHE A 47 -0.08 7.25 -23.44
C PHE A 47 1.30 7.32 -22.77
N LYS A 48 2.16 8.26 -23.19
CA LYS A 48 3.50 8.44 -22.62
C LYS A 48 3.45 8.79 -21.14
N ALA A 49 2.57 9.71 -20.74
CA ALA A 49 2.43 10.14 -19.36
C ALA A 49 1.88 9.04 -18.44
N SER A 50 1.05 8.14 -18.96
CA SER A 50 0.57 6.97 -18.22
C SER A 50 1.48 5.76 -18.33
N TRP A 51 2.58 5.83 -19.10
CA TRP A 51 3.40 4.66 -19.39
C TRP A 51 4.01 4.03 -18.14
N SER A 52 4.44 4.86 -17.18
CA SER A 52 5.05 4.44 -15.92
C SER A 52 4.15 3.48 -15.13
N SER A 53 2.85 3.78 -15.05
CA SER A 53 1.85 2.93 -14.37
C SER A 53 1.20 1.89 -15.30
N HIS A 54 1.01 2.20 -16.58
CA HIS A 54 0.31 1.31 -17.52
C HIS A 54 1.14 0.08 -17.91
N LYS A 55 2.47 0.20 -18.01
CA LYS A 55 3.33 -0.94 -18.37
C LYS A 55 3.20 -2.11 -17.40
N ALA A 56 2.82 -1.85 -16.14
CA ALA A 56 2.55 -2.88 -15.13
C ALA A 56 1.43 -3.85 -15.57
N VAL A 57 0.45 -3.35 -16.33
CA VAL A 57 -0.65 -4.16 -16.87
C VAL A 57 -0.13 -5.18 -17.90
N HIS A 58 1.04 -4.99 -18.51
CA HIS A 58 1.58 -5.94 -19.50
C HIS A 58 2.23 -7.14 -18.83
N LEU A 59 2.64 -6.99 -17.58
CA LEU A 59 3.16 -8.07 -16.74
C LEU A 59 2.08 -9.14 -16.52
N LYS A 60 0.80 -8.72 -16.37
CA LYS A 60 -0.43 -9.55 -16.26
C LYS A 60 -0.56 -10.66 -17.31
N ALA A 61 -0.18 -10.41 -18.57
CA ALA A 61 -0.38 -11.37 -19.65
C ALA A 61 0.76 -12.36 -19.83
N LYS A 62 1.95 -12.04 -19.32
CA LYS A 62 3.12 -12.92 -19.44
C LYS A 62 3.11 -14.04 -18.38
N LEU A 63 2.33 -13.86 -17.32
CA LEU A 63 2.33 -14.72 -16.12
C LEU A 63 1.07 -15.61 -16.02
N SER A 64 -0.03 -15.22 -16.67
CA SER A 64 -1.25 -16.05 -16.81
C SER A 64 -1.04 -17.33 -17.63
N SER A 65 0.14 -17.53 -18.24
CA SER A 65 0.52 -18.76 -18.94
C SER A 65 1.27 -19.78 -18.08
N LEU A 66 1.47 -19.54 -16.78
CA LEU A 66 2.26 -20.41 -15.90
C LEU A 66 1.47 -20.85 -14.64
N GLY A 67 1.03 -22.12 -14.64
CA GLY A 67 0.77 -22.89 -13.42
C GLY A 67 -0.66 -23.39 -13.23
N THR A 68 -0.93 -24.61 -13.73
CA THR A 68 -2.12 -25.42 -13.40
C THR A 68 -1.90 -26.37 -12.20
N GLY A 69 -0.78 -26.23 -11.47
CA GLY A 69 -0.42 -27.09 -10.33
C GLY A 69 -1.08 -26.65 -9.01
N THR A 70 -1.08 -27.52 -8.01
CA THR A 70 -1.57 -27.19 -6.65
C THR A 70 -0.62 -26.21 -5.93
N PRO A 71 -1.05 -25.45 -4.90
CA PRO A 71 -0.20 -24.49 -4.19
C PRO A 71 1.10 -25.10 -3.62
N HIS A 72 1.04 -26.36 -3.20
CA HIS A 72 2.19 -27.08 -2.66
C HIS A 72 3.23 -27.43 -3.74
N GLU A 73 2.79 -27.80 -4.94
CA GLU A 73 3.68 -28.09 -6.08
C GLU A 73 4.37 -26.82 -6.58
N GLN A 74 3.61 -25.72 -6.73
CA GLN A 74 4.15 -24.44 -7.20
C GLN A 74 5.23 -23.89 -6.26
N ASN A 75 5.02 -23.99 -4.95
CA ASN A 75 6.03 -23.55 -3.98
C ASN A 75 7.27 -24.46 -3.98
N SER A 76 7.13 -25.75 -4.29
CA SER A 76 8.29 -26.66 -4.41
C SER A 76 9.17 -26.36 -5.62
N ASP A 77 8.57 -25.96 -6.75
CA ASP A 77 9.31 -25.52 -7.95
C ASP A 77 10.07 -24.22 -7.66
N LEU A 78 9.44 -23.25 -7.00
CA LEU A 78 10.09 -21.99 -6.63
C LEU A 78 11.27 -22.18 -5.66
N LEU A 79 11.16 -23.11 -4.70
CA LEU A 79 12.28 -23.50 -3.84
C LEU A 79 13.45 -24.07 -4.66
N SER A 80 13.16 -24.80 -5.75
CA SER A 80 14.20 -25.30 -6.67
C SER A 80 14.84 -24.20 -7.51
N GLU A 81 14.10 -23.11 -7.79
CA GLU A 81 14.60 -21.88 -8.41
C GLU A 81 15.36 -20.96 -7.43
N GLY A 82 15.55 -21.39 -6.17
CA GLY A 82 16.33 -20.69 -5.16
C GLY A 82 15.55 -19.68 -4.32
N TRP A 83 14.22 -19.62 -4.47
CA TRP A 83 13.39 -18.87 -3.55
C TRP A 83 13.40 -19.55 -2.19
N GLN A 84 13.31 -18.77 -1.12
CA GLN A 84 13.40 -19.28 0.24
C GLN A 84 12.49 -18.47 1.16
N TYR A 85 12.04 -19.08 2.26
CA TYR A 85 11.27 -18.38 3.28
C TYR A 85 12.14 -17.38 4.04
N CYS A 86 11.55 -16.23 4.36
CA CYS A 86 12.19 -15.17 5.13
C CYS A 86 12.25 -15.52 6.62
N LEU A 87 13.37 -15.17 7.28
CA LEU A 87 13.57 -15.27 8.72
C LEU A 87 14.37 -14.06 9.23
N LYS A 88 14.32 -13.83 10.56
CA LYS A 88 15.21 -12.88 11.26
C LYS A 88 15.26 -11.49 10.60
N LYS A 89 14.09 -10.88 10.44
CA LYS A 89 13.90 -9.54 9.86
C LYS A 89 14.42 -9.39 8.43
N GLY A 90 14.46 -10.47 7.64
CA GLY A 90 15.01 -10.44 6.27
C GLY A 90 16.51 -10.74 6.18
N GLN A 91 17.19 -10.94 7.32
CA GLN A 91 18.63 -11.23 7.36
C GLN A 91 18.96 -12.71 7.12
N ALA A 92 18.00 -13.61 7.26
CA ALA A 92 18.18 -15.03 7.05
C ALA A 92 17.10 -15.62 6.15
N ARG A 93 17.45 -16.70 5.44
CA ARG A 93 16.52 -17.43 4.58
C ARG A 93 16.65 -18.93 4.81
N THR A 94 15.55 -19.66 4.59
CA THR A 94 15.49 -21.12 4.75
C THR A 94 14.67 -21.75 3.64
N PRO A 95 15.05 -22.94 3.12
CA PRO A 95 14.22 -23.69 2.18
C PRO A 95 13.07 -24.44 2.86
N LYS A 96 13.06 -24.49 4.20
CA LYS A 96 12.02 -25.18 4.99
C LYS A 96 11.04 -24.18 5.56
N LEU A 97 9.75 -24.47 5.46
CA LEU A 97 8.69 -23.69 6.12
C LEU A 97 9.02 -23.55 7.62
N PRO A 98 9.07 -22.33 8.16
CA PRO A 98 9.31 -22.11 9.58
C PRO A 98 8.25 -22.81 10.43
N HIS A 99 8.65 -23.33 11.59
CA HIS A 99 7.67 -23.80 12.57
C HIS A 99 7.17 -22.62 13.39
N PHE A 100 5.85 -22.41 13.37
CA PHE A 100 5.17 -21.41 14.19
C PHE A 100 3.76 -21.90 14.53
N ASP A 101 3.27 -21.46 15.68
CA ASP A 101 1.88 -21.66 16.08
C ASP A 101 1.03 -20.55 15.44
N TRP A 102 0.64 -20.77 14.19
CA TRP A 102 -0.10 -19.83 13.35
C TRP A 102 -1.47 -19.52 13.93
N THR A 103 -1.87 -18.25 13.90
CA THR A 103 -3.14 -17.80 14.48
C THR A 103 -4.35 -18.03 13.56
N GLY A 104 -4.13 -17.99 12.24
CA GLY A 104 -5.14 -18.23 11.22
C GLY A 104 -4.70 -19.22 10.14
N GLU A 105 -5.35 -19.16 8.98
CA GLU A 105 -5.12 -20.07 7.86
C GLU A 105 -3.91 -19.67 6.99
N LEU A 106 -3.49 -18.40 7.04
CA LEU A 106 -2.40 -17.89 6.23
C LEU A 106 -1.06 -18.52 6.61
N ARG A 107 -0.22 -18.76 5.62
CA ARG A 107 1.16 -19.26 5.78
C ARG A 107 2.09 -18.40 4.95
N PRO A 108 3.36 -18.20 5.38
CA PRO A 108 4.35 -17.59 4.53
C PRO A 108 4.67 -18.53 3.37
N TYR A 109 4.99 -17.95 2.21
CA TYR A 109 5.54 -18.62 1.05
C TYR A 109 7.00 -18.19 0.84
N ALA A 110 7.69 -18.87 -0.07
CA ALA A 110 9.03 -18.47 -0.45
C ALA A 110 9.02 -17.08 -1.11
N ILE A 111 10.07 -16.30 -0.90
CA ILE A 111 10.19 -14.94 -1.44
C ILE A 111 11.30 -14.86 -2.51
N SER A 112 11.09 -14.03 -3.53
CA SER A 112 12.10 -13.79 -4.57
C SER A 112 13.34 -13.06 -4.04
N SER A 113 14.38 -12.99 -4.86
CA SER A 113 15.54 -12.14 -4.61
C SER A 113 15.15 -10.66 -4.59
N ARG A 114 15.90 -9.84 -3.84
CA ARG A 114 15.71 -8.39 -3.81
C ARG A 114 15.81 -7.80 -5.23
N HIS A 115 14.89 -6.90 -5.59
CA HIS A 115 14.94 -6.18 -6.86
C HIS A 115 16.06 -5.12 -6.87
N PRO A 116 16.83 -4.98 -7.96
CA PRO A 116 17.93 -4.03 -8.04
C PRO A 116 17.44 -2.61 -8.26
N VAL A 117 18.07 -1.65 -7.57
CA VAL A 117 17.83 -0.21 -7.79
C VAL A 117 18.89 0.36 -8.73
N PRO A 118 18.53 1.06 -9.82
CA PRO A 118 19.49 1.70 -10.71
C PRO A 118 20.34 2.77 -9.99
N GLY A 119 21.64 2.85 -10.31
CA GLY A 119 22.57 3.75 -9.62
C GLY A 119 22.36 5.27 -9.81
N HIS A 120 21.38 5.68 -10.60
CA HIS A 120 21.00 7.10 -10.74
C HIS A 120 19.88 7.53 -9.77
N ILE A 121 19.27 6.58 -9.06
CA ILE A 121 18.22 6.84 -8.07
C ILE A 121 18.89 7.31 -6.78
N GLU A 122 18.36 8.38 -6.19
CA GLU A 122 18.79 8.87 -4.88
C GLU A 122 18.42 7.83 -3.80
N LEU A 123 19.35 7.54 -2.89
CA LEU A 123 19.20 6.46 -1.92
C LEU A 123 19.09 7.02 -0.49
N PRO A 124 18.20 6.50 0.37
CA PRO A 124 18.25 6.77 1.81
C PRO A 124 19.47 6.11 2.46
N ASP A 125 19.82 6.51 3.68
CA ASP A 125 21.06 6.12 4.36
C ASP A 125 21.15 4.62 4.73
N TRP A 126 20.01 3.91 4.82
CA TRP A 126 19.93 2.47 5.05
C TRP A 126 19.99 1.63 3.77
N ALA A 127 19.89 2.22 2.57
CA ALA A 127 19.71 1.45 1.34
C ALA A 127 20.78 0.36 1.14
N ALA A 128 22.03 0.66 1.54
CA ALA A 128 23.16 -0.25 1.38
C ALA A 128 23.23 -1.36 2.45
N ASP A 129 23.06 -1.02 3.73
CA ASP A 129 23.37 -1.92 4.85
C ASP A 129 22.18 -2.22 5.76
N GLY A 130 21.02 -1.66 5.43
CA GLY A 130 19.75 -1.85 6.12
C GLY A 130 19.62 -1.16 7.47
N ILE A 131 20.53 -0.24 7.80
CA ILE A 131 20.51 0.46 9.07
C ILE A 131 20.15 1.94 8.85
N PRO A 132 18.98 2.42 9.31
CA PRO A 132 18.66 3.85 9.30
C PRO A 132 19.50 4.54 10.37
N LYS A 133 20.61 5.17 9.99
CA LYS A 133 21.59 5.73 10.95
C LYS A 133 21.16 7.10 11.44
N THR A 134 20.47 7.84 10.58
CA THR A 134 20.05 9.22 10.82
C THR A 134 18.86 9.26 11.78
N GLU A 135 17.87 8.37 11.62
CA GLU A 135 16.64 8.42 12.42
C GLU A 135 16.87 8.29 13.92
N PRO A 136 17.60 7.28 14.45
CA PRO A 136 17.73 7.08 15.90
C PRO A 136 18.48 8.20 16.62
N ASN A 137 19.29 8.96 15.88
CA ASN A 137 20.16 10.01 16.41
C ASN A 137 19.63 11.43 16.10
N SER A 138 18.48 11.55 15.44
CA SER A 138 17.91 12.84 15.04
C SER A 138 17.07 13.46 16.15
N ASP A 139 17.20 14.78 16.33
CA ASP A 139 16.32 15.56 17.21
C ASP A 139 14.84 15.48 16.80
N LEU A 140 14.57 15.13 15.53
CA LEU A 140 13.22 14.91 15.02
C LEU A 140 12.53 13.69 15.65
N GLN A 141 13.22 12.84 16.39
CA GLN A 141 12.59 11.81 17.23
C GLN A 141 11.88 12.39 18.46
N HIS A 142 12.14 13.65 18.79
CA HIS A 142 11.61 14.31 19.98
C HIS A 142 10.89 15.63 19.66
N VAL A 143 11.15 16.21 18.49
CA VAL A 143 10.57 17.47 18.03
C VAL A 143 9.72 17.24 16.79
N VAL A 144 8.45 17.66 16.85
CA VAL A 144 7.58 17.67 15.67
C VAL A 144 7.91 18.86 14.78
N GLU A 145 8.57 18.58 13.66
CA GLU A 145 9.09 19.56 12.71
C GLU A 145 7.99 20.47 12.12
N ILE A 146 8.27 21.76 12.02
CA ILE A 146 7.51 22.69 11.16
C ILE A 146 8.27 22.82 9.85
N LYS A 147 7.77 22.22 8.77
CA LYS A 147 8.44 22.22 7.48
C LYS A 147 8.49 23.61 6.86
N THR A 148 9.61 23.87 6.20
CA THR A 148 9.80 25.03 5.33
C THR A 148 8.93 24.91 4.07
N PRO A 149 8.67 26.01 3.35
CA PRO A 149 7.94 25.95 2.08
C PRO A 149 8.54 24.99 1.05
N ASP A 150 9.88 24.91 0.96
CA ASP A 150 10.57 23.98 0.07
C ASP A 150 10.31 22.51 0.44
N GLN A 151 10.47 22.17 1.72
CA GLN A 151 10.17 20.83 2.23
C GLN A 151 8.72 20.45 1.94
N ILE A 152 7.76 21.38 2.08
CA ILE A 152 6.35 21.13 1.78
C ILE A 152 6.13 20.85 0.29
N GLU A 153 6.77 21.58 -0.62
CA GLU A 153 6.66 21.29 -2.06
C GLU A 153 7.25 19.92 -2.42
N ARG A 154 8.40 19.56 -1.83
CA ARG A 154 8.98 18.22 -1.99
C ARG A 154 8.02 17.14 -1.46
N MET A 155 7.41 17.35 -0.29
CA MET A 155 6.40 16.44 0.26
C MET A 155 5.21 16.27 -0.69
N ARG A 156 4.65 17.35 -1.25
CA ARG A 156 3.54 17.28 -2.22
C ARG A 156 3.90 16.44 -3.44
N GLU A 157 5.07 16.65 -4.01
CA GLU A 157 5.53 15.92 -5.20
C GLU A 157 5.75 14.44 -4.89
N THR A 158 6.48 14.13 -3.81
CA THR A 158 6.76 12.76 -3.37
C THR A 158 5.47 12.02 -3.00
N CYS A 159 4.53 12.66 -2.30
CA CYS A 159 3.24 12.06 -1.95
C CYS A 159 2.35 11.81 -3.17
N ARG A 160 2.38 12.68 -4.19
CA ARG A 160 1.71 12.40 -5.47
C ARG A 160 2.30 11.16 -6.15
N ILE A 161 3.63 11.01 -6.15
CA ILE A 161 4.30 9.81 -6.67
C ILE A 161 3.85 8.58 -5.89
N GLY A 162 3.86 8.63 -4.55
CA GLY A 162 3.37 7.53 -3.71
C GLY A 162 1.95 7.09 -4.08
N ARG A 163 1.03 8.06 -4.28
CA ARG A 163 -0.32 7.79 -4.78
C ARG A 163 -0.32 7.11 -6.16
N GLU A 164 0.45 7.61 -7.13
CA GLU A 164 0.54 6.99 -8.46
C GLU A 164 1.08 5.55 -8.41
N VAL A 165 2.00 5.25 -7.49
CA VAL A 165 2.55 3.91 -7.25
C VAL A 165 1.51 2.99 -6.61
N LEU A 166 0.82 3.43 -5.56
CA LEU A 166 -0.27 2.65 -4.94
C LEU A 166 -1.41 2.38 -5.95
N ASP A 167 -1.75 3.37 -6.77
CA ASP A 167 -2.74 3.20 -7.85
C ASP A 167 -2.28 2.19 -8.92
N ALA A 168 -0.97 2.00 -9.13
CA ALA A 168 -0.45 0.97 -10.01
C ALA A 168 -0.62 -0.43 -9.41
N ALA A 169 -0.36 -0.58 -8.10
CA ALA A 169 -0.62 -1.82 -7.36
C ALA A 169 -2.12 -2.18 -7.38
N ALA A 170 -3.00 -1.21 -7.10
CA ALA A 170 -4.45 -1.41 -7.10
C ALA A 170 -5.00 -2.01 -8.41
N ARG A 171 -4.39 -1.69 -9.56
CA ARG A 171 -4.84 -2.17 -10.88
C ARG A 171 -4.53 -3.64 -11.15
N VAL A 172 -3.62 -4.24 -10.38
CA VAL A 172 -3.22 -5.64 -10.58
C VAL A 172 -3.81 -6.59 -9.54
N ILE A 173 -4.48 -6.08 -8.51
CA ILE A 173 -5.12 -6.91 -7.47
C ILE A 173 -6.32 -7.65 -8.06
N GLN A 174 -6.23 -8.98 -8.05
CA GLN A 174 -7.26 -9.91 -8.49
C GLN A 174 -6.88 -11.34 -8.03
N PRO A 175 -7.83 -12.30 -7.98
CA PRO A 175 -7.51 -13.69 -7.71
C PRO A 175 -6.39 -14.23 -8.62
N GLY A 176 -5.49 -15.03 -8.06
CA GLY A 176 -4.40 -15.70 -8.75
C GLY A 176 -3.10 -14.90 -8.90
N VAL A 177 -3.11 -13.59 -8.61
CA VAL A 177 -1.89 -12.75 -8.59
C VAL A 177 -1.14 -12.96 -7.28
N THR A 178 0.19 -13.08 -7.33
CA THR A 178 0.98 -13.19 -6.09
C THR A 178 1.26 -11.83 -5.46
N THR A 179 1.51 -11.82 -4.15
CA THR A 179 1.96 -10.59 -3.48
C THR A 179 3.35 -10.15 -3.98
N ASP A 180 4.25 -11.08 -4.32
CA ASP A 180 5.54 -10.77 -5.00
C ASP A 180 5.36 -10.10 -6.36
N GLU A 181 4.30 -10.44 -7.11
CA GLU A 181 3.97 -9.75 -8.36
C GLU A 181 3.51 -8.31 -8.11
N ILE A 182 2.76 -8.06 -7.04
CA ILE A 182 2.36 -6.71 -6.59
C ILE A 182 3.61 -5.91 -6.19
N ASP A 183 4.52 -6.50 -5.41
CA ASP A 183 5.80 -5.86 -5.03
C ASP A 183 6.62 -5.42 -6.22
N ARG A 184 6.74 -6.29 -7.24
CA ARG A 184 7.45 -5.95 -8.47
C ARG A 184 6.80 -4.77 -9.20
N VAL A 185 5.46 -4.69 -9.20
CA VAL A 185 4.74 -3.54 -9.78
C VAL A 185 5.03 -2.26 -9.01
N VAL A 186 4.99 -2.31 -7.67
CA VAL A 186 5.35 -1.17 -6.81
C VAL A 186 6.79 -0.73 -7.04
N HIS A 187 7.72 -1.68 -7.08
CA HIS A 187 9.13 -1.44 -7.36
C HIS A 187 9.30 -0.74 -8.71
N ASP A 188 8.80 -1.34 -9.79
CA ASP A 188 8.97 -0.83 -11.16
C ASP A 188 8.32 0.53 -11.38
N ALA A 189 7.19 0.80 -10.71
CA ALA A 189 6.51 2.10 -10.75
C ALA A 189 7.31 3.17 -9.99
N THR A 190 7.85 2.82 -8.82
CA THR A 190 8.69 3.72 -8.01
C THR A 190 9.97 4.10 -8.75
N ILE A 191 10.69 3.11 -9.30
CA ILE A 191 11.90 3.36 -10.11
C ILE A 191 11.56 4.20 -11.35
N ALA A 192 10.43 3.94 -12.02
CA ALA A 192 10.02 4.71 -13.20
C ALA A 192 9.68 6.17 -12.88
N ALA A 193 9.26 6.47 -11.64
CA ALA A 193 9.04 7.82 -11.15
C ALA A 193 10.33 8.51 -10.67
N GLY A 194 11.46 7.80 -10.67
CA GLY A 194 12.75 8.31 -10.19
C GLY A 194 12.93 8.24 -8.67
N GLY A 195 12.06 7.53 -7.96
CA GLY A 195 12.13 7.35 -6.51
C GLY A 195 12.77 6.03 -6.09
N TYR A 196 13.06 5.92 -4.79
CA TYR A 196 13.47 4.70 -4.12
C TYR A 196 12.31 4.14 -3.27
N PRO A 197 11.99 2.84 -3.31
CA PRO A 197 10.97 2.26 -2.44
C PRO A 197 11.48 2.22 -0.98
N SER A 198 10.98 3.09 -0.10
CA SER A 198 11.59 3.37 1.22
C SER A 198 11.75 2.12 2.08
N THR A 199 10.79 1.20 2.01
CA THR A 199 10.77 -0.08 2.76
C THR A 199 11.91 -1.00 2.35
N LEU A 200 12.44 -0.89 1.13
CA LEU A 200 13.48 -1.77 0.63
C LEU A 200 14.74 -1.64 1.49
N ASN A 201 15.13 -2.75 2.10
CA ASN A 201 16.24 -2.87 3.05
C ASN A 201 16.08 -2.08 4.35
N TYR A 202 14.99 -1.34 4.59
CA TYR A 202 14.78 -0.64 5.87
C TYR A 202 14.71 -1.65 7.01
N HIS A 203 15.64 -1.56 7.98
CA HIS A 203 15.85 -2.59 9.00
C HIS A 203 15.93 -4.03 8.44
N PHE A 204 16.52 -4.17 7.25
CA PHE A 204 16.65 -5.41 6.48
C PHE A 204 15.35 -5.96 5.86
N PHE A 205 14.26 -5.20 5.84
CA PHE A 205 13.03 -5.60 5.15
C PHE A 205 13.31 -5.95 3.67
N PRO A 206 12.84 -7.12 3.17
CA PRO A 206 13.38 -7.68 1.93
C PRO A 206 12.71 -7.18 0.64
N LYS A 207 11.64 -6.39 0.73
CA LYS A 207 10.72 -6.03 -0.36
C LYS A 207 10.49 -4.52 -0.46
N SER A 208 9.84 -4.08 -1.53
CA SER A 208 9.62 -2.68 -1.91
C SER A 208 8.27 -2.13 -1.45
N CYS A 209 7.37 -2.99 -0.96
CA CYS A 209 6.12 -2.65 -0.29
C CYS A 209 5.78 -3.69 0.77
N CYS A 210 4.76 -3.42 1.58
CA CYS A 210 4.12 -4.45 2.41
C CYS A 210 2.82 -4.91 1.76
N THR A 211 2.48 -6.19 1.89
CA THR A 211 1.22 -6.77 1.44
C THR A 211 0.60 -7.60 2.57
N SER A 212 -0.44 -7.07 3.21
CA SER A 212 -1.02 -7.65 4.42
C SER A 212 -2.39 -8.24 4.10
N VAL A 213 -2.44 -9.57 3.99
CA VAL A 213 -3.65 -10.31 3.61
C VAL A 213 -4.39 -10.80 4.86
N ASN A 214 -5.73 -10.64 4.88
CA ASN A 214 -6.63 -11.21 5.88
C ASN A 214 -6.23 -10.92 7.33
N GLU A 215 -5.73 -11.90 8.09
CA GLU A 215 -5.36 -11.75 9.51
C GLU A 215 -4.06 -10.98 9.74
N VAL A 216 -3.30 -10.66 8.68
CA VAL A 216 -2.11 -9.81 8.77
C VAL A 216 -2.54 -8.37 9.00
N ILE A 217 -2.12 -7.82 10.14
CA ILE A 217 -2.38 -6.44 10.58
C ILE A 217 -1.56 -5.47 9.73
N CYS A 218 -0.24 -5.68 9.67
CA CYS A 218 0.68 -4.85 8.90
C CYS A 218 1.98 -5.61 8.59
N HIS A 219 2.83 -4.98 7.76
CA HIS A 219 4.19 -5.44 7.43
C HIS A 219 4.28 -6.87 6.85
N GLY A 220 3.21 -7.37 6.23
CA GLY A 220 3.26 -8.64 5.51
C GLY A 220 4.31 -8.57 4.38
N ILE A 221 5.22 -9.54 4.34
CA ILE A 221 6.27 -9.59 3.32
C ILE A 221 5.70 -10.17 2.02
N PRO A 222 5.78 -9.44 0.88
CA PRO A 222 5.43 -9.99 -0.42
C PRO A 222 6.15 -11.30 -0.74
N ASP A 223 5.38 -12.33 -1.10
CA ASP A 223 5.83 -13.70 -1.30
C ASP A 223 5.09 -14.40 -2.46
N ALA A 224 5.34 -15.70 -2.65
CA ALA A 224 4.72 -16.46 -3.73
C ALA A 224 3.23 -16.83 -3.49
N ARG A 225 2.59 -16.38 -2.40
CA ARG A 225 1.17 -16.65 -2.17
C ARG A 225 0.33 -15.96 -3.23
N LYS A 226 -0.50 -16.73 -3.93
CA LYS A 226 -1.55 -16.19 -4.80
C LYS A 226 -2.71 -15.67 -3.96
N LEU A 227 -3.22 -14.49 -4.31
CA LEU A 227 -4.46 -13.97 -3.75
C LEU A 227 -5.64 -14.86 -4.15
N GLU A 228 -6.59 -15.07 -3.24
CA GLU A 228 -7.76 -15.91 -3.43
C GLU A 228 -9.04 -15.07 -3.52
N ASP A 229 -10.07 -15.58 -4.21
CA ASP A 229 -11.39 -14.92 -4.22
C ASP A 229 -11.94 -14.86 -2.80
N GLY A 230 -12.31 -13.66 -2.34
CA GLY A 230 -12.78 -13.42 -0.99
C GLY A 230 -11.69 -12.95 -0.01
N ASP A 231 -10.43 -12.87 -0.42
CA ASP A 231 -9.38 -12.20 0.37
C ASP A 231 -9.64 -10.69 0.48
N ILE A 232 -9.18 -10.10 1.60
CA ILE A 232 -8.84 -8.68 1.65
C ILE A 232 -7.32 -8.53 1.72
N VAL A 233 -6.77 -7.54 1.02
CA VAL A 233 -5.33 -7.29 1.00
C VAL A 233 -5.02 -5.81 1.13
N ASN A 234 -4.28 -5.43 2.17
CA ASN A 234 -3.67 -4.11 2.25
C ASN A 234 -2.37 -4.09 1.43
N VAL A 235 -2.15 -3.01 0.67
CA VAL A 235 -0.85 -2.71 0.06
C VAL A 235 -0.36 -1.39 0.61
N ASP A 236 0.82 -1.43 1.22
CA ASP A 236 1.46 -0.29 1.86
C ASP A 236 2.70 0.16 1.08
N VAL A 237 2.68 1.41 0.65
CA VAL A 237 3.64 1.98 -0.30
C VAL A 237 4.27 3.21 0.29
N SER A 238 5.59 3.15 0.42
CA SER A 238 6.38 4.31 0.81
C SER A 238 7.46 4.62 -0.23
N VAL A 239 7.55 5.88 -0.64
CA VAL A 239 8.49 6.33 -1.69
C VAL A 239 9.40 7.42 -1.15
N TYR A 240 10.71 7.26 -1.38
CA TYR A 240 11.72 8.28 -1.16
C TYR A 240 12.05 8.99 -2.47
N TYR A 241 11.87 10.31 -2.50
CA TYR A 241 12.14 11.13 -3.66
C TYR A 241 12.52 12.55 -3.23
N LYS A 242 13.58 13.12 -3.83
CA LYS A 242 14.11 14.45 -3.50
C LYS A 242 14.35 14.63 -1.99
N GLY A 243 14.97 13.65 -1.36
CA GLY A 243 15.30 13.74 0.05
C GLY A 243 14.13 13.65 1.05
N VAL A 244 12.90 13.34 0.63
CA VAL A 244 11.76 13.12 1.55
C VAL A 244 10.99 11.83 1.24
N HIS A 245 10.23 11.35 2.21
CA HIS A 245 9.38 10.16 2.12
C HIS A 245 7.90 10.53 1.99
N ALA A 246 7.18 9.73 1.22
CA ALA A 246 5.72 9.65 1.26
C ALA A 246 5.29 8.29 1.77
N ASP A 247 4.13 8.24 2.42
CA ASP A 247 3.53 7.01 2.92
C ASP A 247 2.00 6.98 2.79
N LEU A 248 1.48 5.84 2.38
CA LEU A 248 0.07 5.58 2.18
C LEU A 248 -0.21 4.09 1.94
N ASN A 249 -1.38 3.66 2.38
CA ASN A 249 -1.86 2.31 2.16
C ASN A 249 -3.39 2.27 2.02
N GLU A 250 -3.88 1.22 1.35
CA GLU A 250 -5.31 0.94 1.20
C GLU A 250 -5.54 -0.57 1.26
N THR A 251 -6.61 -1.00 1.92
CA THR A 251 -7.11 -2.39 1.87
C THR A 251 -8.07 -2.58 0.71
N TYR A 252 -7.79 -3.54 -0.16
CA TYR A 252 -8.55 -3.87 -1.36
C TYR A 252 -9.32 -5.18 -1.21
N PHE A 253 -10.45 -5.28 -1.91
CA PHE A 253 -11.20 -6.52 -2.07
C PHE A 253 -10.62 -7.36 -3.21
N VAL A 254 -10.39 -8.65 -2.97
CA VAL A 254 -9.98 -9.59 -4.01
C VAL A 254 -11.20 -10.37 -4.47
N GLY A 255 -11.77 -9.97 -5.60
CA GLY A 255 -12.97 -10.60 -6.15
C GLY A 255 -14.19 -10.43 -5.24
N ASN A 256 -14.87 -11.52 -4.88
CA ASN A 256 -16.13 -11.50 -4.12
C ASN A 256 -15.88 -11.65 -2.61
N VAL A 257 -15.85 -10.53 -1.89
CA VAL A 257 -15.60 -10.50 -0.44
C VAL A 257 -16.92 -10.55 0.34
N ASP A 258 -16.94 -11.25 1.48
CA ASP A 258 -18.10 -11.36 2.38
C ASP A 258 -18.49 -10.03 3.04
N GLU A 259 -19.73 -9.94 3.52
CA GLU A 259 -20.29 -8.72 4.12
C GLU A 259 -19.53 -8.26 5.37
N GLU A 260 -19.04 -9.17 6.21
CA GLU A 260 -18.32 -8.81 7.43
C GLU A 260 -17.01 -8.08 7.09
N SER A 261 -16.30 -8.61 6.11
CA SER A 261 -15.06 -8.05 5.58
C SER A 261 -15.29 -6.73 4.84
N GLN A 262 -16.39 -6.60 4.10
CA GLN A 262 -16.77 -5.31 3.51
C GLN A 262 -17.02 -4.24 4.58
N ARG A 263 -17.76 -4.58 5.65
CA ARG A 263 -17.98 -3.66 6.78
C ARG A 263 -16.69 -3.32 7.51
N LEU A 264 -15.77 -4.27 7.67
CA LEU A 264 -14.47 -4.03 8.30
C LEU A 264 -13.67 -2.99 7.51
N VAL A 265 -13.50 -3.21 6.20
CA VAL A 265 -12.75 -2.30 5.32
C VAL A 265 -13.41 -0.91 5.29
N GLN A 266 -14.73 -0.85 5.14
CA GLN A 266 -15.45 0.43 5.16
C GLN A 266 -15.30 1.16 6.51
N CYS A 267 -15.46 0.47 7.63
CA CYS A 267 -15.28 1.08 8.95
C CYS A 267 -13.86 1.60 9.16
N THR A 268 -12.86 0.91 8.62
CA THR A 268 -11.45 1.33 8.68
C THR A 268 -11.24 2.62 7.90
N TYR A 269 -11.75 2.69 6.67
CA TYR A 269 -11.72 3.90 5.85
C TYR A 269 -12.43 5.07 6.54
N GLU A 270 -13.65 4.85 7.05
CA GLU A 270 -14.41 5.88 7.78
C GLU A 270 -13.69 6.34 9.06
N SER A 271 -12.97 5.44 9.73
CA SER A 271 -12.17 5.79 10.92
C SER A 271 -11.06 6.77 10.56
N LEU A 272 -10.34 6.51 9.46
CA LEU A 272 -9.33 7.41 8.93
C LEU A 272 -9.93 8.76 8.54
N GLU A 273 -11.00 8.78 7.75
CA GLU A 273 -11.66 10.01 7.30
C GLU A 273 -12.13 10.88 8.48
N LYS A 274 -12.75 10.27 9.50
CA LYS A 274 -13.17 10.99 10.71
C LYS A 274 -11.99 11.55 11.49
N ALA A 275 -10.86 10.85 11.54
CA ALA A 275 -9.64 11.34 12.16
C ALA A 275 -9.03 12.51 11.38
N ILE A 276 -8.96 12.41 10.05
CA ILE A 276 -8.49 13.50 9.16
C ILE A 276 -9.36 14.75 9.33
N ALA A 277 -10.68 14.60 9.44
CA ALA A 277 -11.62 15.72 9.57
C ALA A 277 -11.38 16.62 10.80
N ILE A 278 -10.72 16.10 11.85
CA ILE A 278 -10.37 16.90 13.03
C ILE A 278 -8.98 17.55 12.94
N VAL A 279 -8.16 17.22 11.94
CA VAL A 279 -6.79 17.72 11.82
C VAL A 279 -6.79 19.21 11.48
N LYS A 280 -6.31 20.01 12.42
CA LYS A 280 -6.09 21.46 12.28
C LYS A 280 -5.20 21.98 13.42
N PRO A 281 -4.61 23.17 13.30
CA PRO A 281 -3.84 23.78 14.38
C PRO A 281 -4.62 23.83 15.70
N GLY A 282 -3.96 23.48 16.80
CA GLY A 282 -4.53 23.51 18.16
C GLY A 282 -5.15 22.19 18.64
N VAL A 283 -5.37 21.22 17.76
CA VAL A 283 -5.84 19.88 18.14
C VAL A 283 -4.67 19.05 18.69
N ARG A 284 -4.91 18.26 19.74
CA ARG A 284 -3.87 17.37 20.31
C ARG A 284 -3.78 16.08 19.50
N PHE A 285 -2.58 15.56 19.28
CA PHE A 285 -2.39 14.30 18.54
C PHE A 285 -3.17 13.13 19.15
N ARG A 286 -3.27 13.06 20.48
CA ARG A 286 -4.02 12.01 21.19
C ARG A 286 -5.51 11.92 20.83
N GLU A 287 -6.12 13.01 20.34
CA GLU A 287 -7.55 13.03 19.98
C GLU A 287 -7.84 12.16 18.75
N ILE A 288 -6.83 11.92 17.89
CA ILE A 288 -6.94 11.01 16.74
C ILE A 288 -7.39 9.63 17.20
N GLY A 289 -6.72 9.07 18.20
CA GLY A 289 -7.07 7.76 18.74
C GLY A 289 -8.43 7.72 19.44
N GLU A 290 -8.90 8.82 20.02
CA GLU A 290 -10.26 8.89 20.60
C GLU A 290 -11.34 8.79 19.51
N VAL A 291 -11.14 9.48 18.39
CA VAL A 291 -12.09 9.47 17.26
C VAL A 291 -12.14 8.10 16.60
N ILE A 292 -10.98 7.53 16.27
CA ILE A 292 -10.86 6.21 15.63
C ILE A 292 -11.45 5.13 16.53
N ASN A 293 -11.02 5.07 17.80
CA ASN A 293 -11.47 4.03 18.71
C ASN A 293 -12.97 4.06 18.94
N ARG A 294 -13.58 5.26 19.00
CA ARG A 294 -15.04 5.39 19.13
C ARG A 294 -15.77 4.80 17.93
N HIS A 295 -15.35 5.17 16.71
CA HIS A 295 -15.98 4.68 15.48
C HIS A 295 -15.87 3.16 15.35
N ALA A 296 -14.65 2.64 15.46
CA ALA A 296 -14.39 1.20 15.38
C ALA A 296 -15.16 0.39 16.43
N THR A 297 -15.14 0.84 17.70
CA THR A 297 -15.85 0.14 18.80
C THR A 297 -17.36 0.15 18.59
N MET A 298 -17.94 1.26 18.14
CA MET A 298 -19.38 1.36 17.86
C MET A 298 -19.81 0.48 16.68
N SER A 299 -18.90 0.22 15.74
CA SER A 299 -19.09 -0.71 14.62
C SER A 299 -18.83 -2.18 14.97
N GLY A 300 -18.46 -2.50 16.22
CA GLY A 300 -18.21 -3.86 16.69
C GLY A 300 -16.79 -4.40 16.41
N PHE A 301 -15.85 -3.52 16.07
CA PHE A 301 -14.45 -3.85 15.78
C PHE A 301 -13.50 -3.37 16.88
N SER A 302 -12.25 -3.82 16.83
CA SER A 302 -11.19 -3.39 17.75
C SER A 302 -10.04 -2.69 17.04
N VAL A 303 -9.24 -1.91 17.78
CA VAL A 303 -8.12 -1.13 17.23
C VAL A 303 -6.81 -1.72 17.70
N ALA A 304 -5.89 -2.03 16.78
CA ALA A 304 -4.55 -2.49 17.11
C ALA A 304 -3.78 -1.43 17.94
N LYS A 305 -2.85 -1.87 18.80
CA LYS A 305 -2.18 -1.00 19.77
C LYS A 305 -0.65 -0.97 19.67
N SER A 306 -0.07 -1.91 18.95
CA SER A 306 1.38 -2.10 18.85
C SER A 306 2.04 -1.18 17.81
N TYR A 307 1.23 -0.64 16.89
CA TYR A 307 1.66 0.26 15.81
C TYR A 307 0.87 1.57 15.84
N CYS A 308 1.45 2.63 15.29
CA CYS A 308 0.92 3.99 15.35
C CYS A 308 1.35 4.78 14.13
N GLY A 309 0.59 5.84 13.79
CA GLY A 309 1.06 6.83 12.84
C GLY A 309 2.31 7.54 13.34
N HIS A 310 3.02 8.20 12.43
CA HIS A 310 4.31 8.80 12.71
C HIS A 310 4.49 10.14 12.01
N GLY A 311 5.44 10.95 12.48
CA GLY A 311 5.99 12.04 11.70
C GLY A 311 6.71 11.50 10.48
N ILE A 312 6.64 12.24 9.38
CA ILE A 312 7.27 11.87 8.11
C ILE A 312 7.83 13.09 7.39
N GLY A 313 8.93 12.92 6.67
CA GLY A 313 9.60 13.99 5.93
C GLY A 313 10.93 13.52 5.37
N GLU A 314 12.01 14.18 5.78
CA GLU A 314 13.38 13.74 5.45
C GLU A 314 13.79 12.46 6.19
N LEU A 315 13.08 12.15 7.27
CA LEU A 315 13.09 10.84 7.92
C LEU A 315 11.85 10.06 7.51
N PHE A 316 11.97 8.73 7.44
CA PHE A 316 10.84 7.85 7.15
C PHE A 316 9.91 7.80 8.37
N HIS A 317 10.47 7.59 9.57
CA HIS A 317 9.73 7.61 10.83
C HIS A 317 10.34 8.58 11.84
N CYS A 318 9.55 9.55 12.31
CA CYS A 318 9.96 10.48 13.35
C CYS A 318 8.78 10.95 14.22
N ALA A 319 9.00 11.92 15.12
CA ALA A 319 7.93 12.45 15.94
C ALA A 319 6.90 13.22 15.10
N PRO A 320 5.59 13.11 15.42
CA PRO A 320 5.05 12.49 16.63
C PRO A 320 4.62 11.04 16.41
N ASN A 321 4.63 10.23 17.48
CA ASN A 321 3.91 8.96 17.48
C ASN A 321 2.41 9.24 17.68
N ILE A 322 1.56 8.66 16.83
CA ILE A 322 0.11 8.91 16.77
C ILE A 322 -0.65 7.58 16.98
N PRO A 323 -0.94 7.19 18.23
CA PRO A 323 -1.70 5.98 18.51
C PRO A 323 -3.16 6.12 18.06
N HIS A 324 -3.70 5.03 17.48
CA HIS A 324 -5.06 4.99 16.96
C HIS A 324 -6.11 4.57 18.00
N TYR A 325 -5.69 4.16 19.20
CA TYR A 325 -6.60 3.75 20.29
C TYR A 325 -6.93 4.90 21.25
N GLY A 326 -8.07 4.79 21.92
CA GLY A 326 -8.55 5.79 22.89
C GLY A 326 -7.76 5.78 24.21
N ARG A 327 -7.78 6.90 24.93
CA ARG A 327 -7.06 7.15 26.18
C ARG A 327 -5.54 6.97 26.08
N ASN A 328 -4.99 7.16 24.89
CA ASN A 328 -3.56 7.16 24.67
C ASN A 328 -2.89 8.41 25.31
N LYS A 329 -1.57 8.36 25.43
CA LYS A 329 -0.77 9.41 26.08
C LYS A 329 0.08 10.21 25.08
N ALA A 330 -0.30 10.24 23.80
CA ALA A 330 0.46 10.96 22.79
C ALA A 330 0.63 12.44 23.18
N VAL A 331 1.84 12.93 23.01
CA VAL A 331 2.25 14.28 23.39
C VAL A 331 2.19 15.18 22.15
N GLY A 332 1.86 16.44 22.37
CA GLY A 332 1.94 17.48 21.34
C GLY A 332 0.59 17.99 20.86
N VAL A 333 0.67 19.12 20.17
CA VAL A 333 -0.46 19.86 19.59
C VAL A 333 -0.09 20.16 18.15
N MET A 334 -1.04 19.92 17.24
CA MET A 334 -0.89 20.16 15.82
C MET A 334 -0.65 21.65 15.55
N LYS A 335 0.27 21.92 14.63
CA LYS A 335 0.64 23.26 14.15
C LYS A 335 0.79 23.24 12.64
N ALA A 336 0.50 24.36 11.99
CA ALA A 336 0.65 24.48 10.55
C ALA A 336 2.10 24.20 10.12
N GLY A 337 2.28 23.46 9.02
CA GLY A 337 3.56 23.03 8.48
C GLY A 337 4.05 21.67 8.97
N GLN A 338 3.34 21.01 9.90
CA GLN A 338 3.66 19.65 10.33
C GLN A 338 3.15 18.63 9.32
N THR A 339 3.94 17.58 9.09
CA THR A 339 3.53 16.41 8.30
C THR A 339 3.63 15.13 9.12
N PHE A 340 2.62 14.29 9.01
CA PHE A 340 2.52 13.02 9.74
C PHE A 340 1.52 12.08 9.05
N THR A 341 1.54 10.81 9.42
CA THR A 341 0.61 9.78 8.96
C THR A 341 -0.52 9.54 9.97
N ILE A 342 -1.69 9.18 9.47
CA ILE A 342 -2.74 8.51 10.26
C ILE A 342 -3.02 7.20 9.53
N GLU A 343 -2.87 6.06 10.23
CA GLU A 343 -2.82 4.73 9.61
C GLU A 343 -3.57 3.65 10.42
N PRO A 344 -4.86 3.84 10.77
CA PRO A 344 -5.58 2.95 11.67
C PRO A 344 -5.65 1.50 11.15
N MET A 345 -5.15 0.58 11.96
CA MET A 345 -5.35 -0.85 11.81
C MET A 345 -6.53 -1.31 12.68
N ILE A 346 -7.60 -1.79 12.04
CA ILE A 346 -8.84 -2.20 12.68
C ILE A 346 -9.05 -3.70 12.49
N ASN A 347 -9.38 -4.41 13.56
CA ASN A 347 -9.50 -5.87 13.57
C ASN A 347 -10.96 -6.29 13.75
N ALA A 348 -11.39 -7.32 13.01
CA ALA A 348 -12.68 -7.99 13.20
C ALA A 348 -12.79 -8.70 14.57
N GLY A 349 -11.63 -9.03 15.14
CA GLY A 349 -11.50 -9.76 16.40
C GLY A 349 -10.88 -8.92 17.52
N VAL A 350 -9.94 -9.53 18.23
CA VAL A 350 -9.19 -8.89 19.30
C VAL A 350 -8.13 -7.91 18.78
N TRP A 351 -7.75 -6.95 19.61
CA TRP A 351 -6.70 -5.97 19.29
C TRP A 351 -5.29 -6.53 19.41
N ARG A 352 -5.14 -7.69 20.06
CA ARG A 352 -3.84 -8.31 20.35
C ARG A 352 -3.24 -8.87 19.07
N ASP A 353 -1.93 -8.68 18.94
CA ASP A 353 -1.11 -9.13 17.83
C ASP A 353 -0.14 -10.27 18.23
N ARG A 354 0.40 -10.94 17.20
CA ARG A 354 1.54 -11.86 17.30
C ARG A 354 2.46 -11.61 16.10
N LEU A 355 3.75 -11.51 16.37
CA LEU A 355 4.78 -11.37 15.33
C LEU A 355 5.24 -12.74 14.81
N TRP A 356 5.28 -12.90 13.49
CA TRP A 356 5.80 -14.11 12.84
C TRP A 356 7.32 -14.27 13.01
N PRO A 357 7.86 -15.49 12.78
CA PRO A 357 9.31 -15.75 12.87
C PRO A 357 10.17 -14.99 11.85
N ASP A 358 9.55 -14.45 10.80
CA ASP A 358 10.21 -13.55 9.86
C ASP A 358 10.62 -12.22 10.51
N GLY A 359 10.04 -11.87 11.66
CA GLY A 359 10.34 -10.67 12.43
C GLY A 359 9.68 -9.39 11.92
N TRP A 360 8.76 -9.49 10.96
CA TRP A 360 8.05 -8.38 10.32
C TRP A 360 6.54 -8.59 10.30
N THR A 361 6.05 -9.73 9.80
CA THR A 361 4.62 -9.97 9.57
C THR A 361 3.89 -10.01 10.90
N ASP A 362 3.03 -9.03 11.13
CA ASP A 362 2.23 -8.90 12.34
C ASP A 362 0.81 -9.41 12.09
N VAL A 363 0.33 -10.34 12.90
CA VAL A 363 -1.00 -10.95 12.71
C VAL A 363 -1.88 -10.81 13.93
N THR A 364 -3.20 -10.80 13.74
CA THR A 364 -4.14 -10.86 14.85
C THR A 364 -3.95 -12.14 15.66
N ALA A 365 -4.05 -12.04 16.98
CA ALA A 365 -3.83 -13.16 17.91
C ALA A 365 -4.94 -14.23 17.84
N ASP A 366 -6.11 -13.90 17.30
CA ASP A 366 -7.25 -14.81 17.13
C ASP A 366 -7.49 -15.26 15.68
N GLY A 367 -6.60 -14.88 14.75
CA GLY A 367 -6.67 -15.28 13.34
C GLY A 367 -7.80 -14.62 12.55
N LYS A 368 -8.48 -13.62 13.13
CA LYS A 368 -9.51 -12.86 12.41
C LYS A 368 -8.90 -11.75 11.55
N ARG A 369 -9.65 -11.32 10.54
CA ARG A 369 -9.21 -10.32 9.56
C ARG A 369 -8.90 -8.96 10.19
N SER A 370 -7.95 -8.25 9.59
CA SER A 370 -7.58 -6.87 9.87
C SER A 370 -7.62 -6.05 8.58
N ALA A 371 -7.89 -4.75 8.69
CA ALA A 371 -7.84 -3.81 7.57
C ALA A 371 -7.14 -2.52 8.02
N GLN A 372 -6.52 -1.85 7.05
CA GLN A 372 -5.77 -0.61 7.27
C GLN A 372 -5.98 0.35 6.10
N PHE A 373 -6.03 1.64 6.40
CA PHE A 373 -5.91 2.73 5.44
C PHE A 373 -4.97 3.77 6.01
N GLU A 374 -4.26 4.46 5.13
CA GLU A 374 -3.32 5.49 5.55
C GLU A 374 -3.25 6.68 4.60
N HIS A 375 -3.05 7.85 5.21
CA HIS A 375 -2.63 9.05 4.50
C HIS A 375 -1.49 9.78 5.21
N THR A 376 -0.53 10.28 4.42
CA THR A 376 0.36 11.37 4.81
C THR A 376 -0.40 12.70 4.71
N LEU A 377 -0.37 13.47 5.81
CA LEU A 377 -1.13 14.70 5.98
C LEU A 377 -0.19 15.90 6.17
N LEU A 378 -0.60 17.07 5.70
CA LEU A 378 0.01 18.36 6.03
C LEU A 378 -0.99 19.21 6.80
N VAL A 379 -0.64 19.63 8.02
CA VAL A 379 -1.45 20.61 8.77
C VAL A 379 -1.30 21.97 8.10
N THR A 380 -2.40 22.57 7.66
CA THR A 380 -2.43 23.90 7.07
C THR A 380 -2.79 24.95 8.13
N LYS A 381 -2.86 26.23 7.75
CA LYS A 381 -3.22 27.32 8.67
C LYS A 381 -4.63 27.16 9.26
N THR A 382 -5.53 26.51 8.54
CA THR A 382 -6.97 26.43 8.88
C THR A 382 -7.50 25.00 8.96
N GLY A 383 -6.71 23.99 8.62
CA GLY A 383 -7.16 22.60 8.52
C GLY A 383 -6.03 21.66 8.15
N VAL A 384 -6.29 20.82 7.16
CA VAL A 384 -5.40 19.77 6.67
C VAL A 384 -5.42 19.73 5.15
N GLU A 385 -4.28 19.35 4.57
CA GLU A 385 -4.14 18.94 3.18
C GLU A 385 -3.74 17.46 3.18
N VAL A 386 -4.50 16.62 2.48
CA VAL A 386 -4.24 15.18 2.36
C VAL A 386 -3.27 14.97 1.19
N LEU A 387 -1.97 14.89 1.49
CA LEU A 387 -0.92 14.91 0.47
C LEU A 387 -0.95 13.66 -0.43
N THR A 388 -1.35 12.51 0.13
CA THR A 388 -1.52 11.24 -0.60
C THR A 388 -2.97 10.97 -1.02
N GLY A 389 -3.81 12.01 -1.08
CA GLY A 389 -5.20 11.93 -1.50
C GLY A 389 -5.35 11.35 -2.90
N ARG A 390 -6.50 10.72 -3.17
CA ARG A 390 -6.79 10.10 -4.47
C ARG A 390 -6.79 11.14 -5.59
N LEU A 391 -6.30 10.73 -6.77
CA LEU A 391 -6.29 11.52 -7.99
C LEU A 391 -7.54 11.21 -8.84
N PRO A 392 -7.91 12.07 -9.79
CA PRO A 392 -8.97 11.74 -10.77
C PRO A 392 -8.70 10.47 -11.58
N SER A 393 -7.42 10.06 -11.68
CA SER A 393 -7.00 8.83 -12.36
C SER A 393 -6.98 7.59 -11.46
N SER A 394 -7.18 7.75 -10.15
CA SER A 394 -7.12 6.64 -9.20
C SER A 394 -8.23 5.62 -9.51
N PRO A 395 -7.93 4.30 -9.48
CA PRO A 395 -8.91 3.27 -9.82
C PRO A 395 -10.19 3.36 -8.98
N ASN A 396 -11.36 3.20 -9.59
CA ASN A 396 -12.61 3.16 -8.83
C ASN A 396 -12.83 1.76 -8.25
N VAL A 397 -12.27 1.50 -7.07
CA VAL A 397 -12.22 0.15 -6.45
C VAL A 397 -13.07 0.01 -5.19
N PHE A 398 -13.65 1.12 -4.70
CA PHE A 398 -14.47 1.12 -3.48
C PHE A 398 -15.91 1.53 -3.78
N PRO A 399 -16.91 0.76 -3.34
CA PRO A 399 -18.30 1.02 -3.66
C PRO A 399 -18.80 2.34 -3.06
N TRP A 400 -18.32 2.73 -1.88
CA TRP A 400 -18.72 3.96 -1.18
C TRP A 400 -18.12 5.25 -1.76
N LEU A 401 -17.18 5.18 -2.71
CA LEU A 401 -16.65 6.39 -3.37
C LEU A 401 -17.57 6.94 -4.47
N ASN A 402 -18.59 6.17 -4.87
CA ASN A 402 -19.58 6.56 -5.89
C ASN A 402 -20.95 6.93 -5.31
N ALA A 403 -21.07 6.92 -3.98
CA ALA A 403 -22.35 7.04 -3.27
C ALA A 403 -22.75 8.50 -3.00
#